data_AF-A0A973U3V9-F1
#
_entry.id   AF-A0A973U3V9-F1
#
_cell.length_a   1.000
_cell.length_b   1.000
_cell.length_c   1.000
_cell.angle_alpha   90.00
_cell.angle_beta   90.00
_cell.angle_gamma   90.00
#
_symmetry.space_group_name_H-M   'P 1'
#
loop_
_entity.id
_entity.type
_entity.pdbx_description
1 polymer ?
#
loop_
_entity_poly.entity_id
_entity_poly.type
_entity_poly.pdbx_seq_one_letter_code
_entity_poly.pdbx_strand_id
1 'polypeptide(L)'
;MRNEASNIEGATHDAGWRDAAVIFSVTLLLMLWPLAINRAPFYSADSASYLHGGEFGFNTGLLILDHWWQSLIGTAAPAGGGSADPKIIVAKAIADSGGTRSVIYSVATYLLRAPGISLLALAIAQAAAVAWIVTLLVRLVAPRAGILAGLVAGGGTALLTSASWYAAYVVPDILAGVAIAGIVALSVLFERTSLPTRLALVLLAAFSISAHSSHFLIAFGVTLVGLAVHFWLYRPPLGTGLRRAAWIASPVLLAVAALLGTSYVAFGQPSLAPKRYPIQLARSVADGPGAWYLRDHCATEHYAICEVLGPNPPRDVGEFLWSANGVRFRATPEQMERIRDEEGTIVRRAAMAYPGVQLRKSVSNTVLQFVDFGTGDLVFGIDIVNPADPVIEQKRPDWPALKAAGDIVVYGSFIAAIVLLF
;
A
#
# COMPACT_ATOMS: atom_id res chain seq x y z
N MET A 1 7.58 -52.05 -7.99
CA MET A 1 8.67 -51.05 -8.04
C MET A 1 8.34 -49.79 -8.86
N ARG A 2 8.20 -49.79 -10.21
CA ARG A 2 7.87 -48.55 -10.98
C ARG A 2 6.47 -47.98 -10.71
N ASN A 3 5.46 -48.85 -10.49
CA ASN A 3 4.08 -48.43 -10.15
C ASN A 3 3.87 -48.04 -8.68
N GLU A 4 4.76 -48.45 -7.78
CA GLU A 4 4.67 -48.05 -6.35
C GLU A 4 5.29 -46.67 -6.13
N ALA A 5 6.39 -46.35 -6.83
CA ALA A 5 7.00 -45.02 -6.78
C ALA A 5 6.05 -43.92 -7.31
N SER A 6 5.33 -44.18 -8.41
CA SER A 6 4.34 -43.23 -8.95
C SER A 6 3.12 -43.05 -8.03
N ASN A 7 2.71 -44.11 -7.33
CA ASN A 7 1.60 -44.04 -6.37
C ASN A 7 1.99 -43.30 -5.08
N ILE A 8 3.24 -43.42 -4.64
CA ILE A 8 3.76 -42.69 -3.47
C ILE A 8 4.00 -41.20 -3.81
N GLU A 9 4.51 -40.88 -4.99
CA GLU A 9 4.64 -39.50 -5.47
C GLU A 9 3.25 -38.85 -5.65
N GLY A 10 2.26 -39.56 -6.21
CA GLY A 10 0.88 -39.08 -6.31
C GLY A 10 0.22 -38.82 -4.95
N ALA A 11 0.36 -39.75 -3.99
CA ALA A 11 -0.23 -39.61 -2.66
C ALA A 11 0.43 -38.50 -1.80
N THR A 12 1.74 -38.28 -1.97
CA THR A 12 2.48 -37.21 -1.27
C THR A 12 2.21 -35.83 -1.87
N HIS A 13 2.00 -35.73 -3.19
CA HIS A 13 1.53 -34.51 -3.84
C HIS A 13 0.08 -34.17 -3.42
N ASP A 14 -0.78 -35.18 -3.31
CA ASP A 14 -2.18 -35.02 -2.92
C ASP A 14 -2.38 -34.60 -1.46
N ALA A 15 -1.57 -35.12 -0.55
CA ALA A 15 -1.55 -34.66 0.84
C ALA A 15 -1.06 -33.21 0.95
N GLY A 16 -0.10 -32.82 0.11
CA GLY A 16 0.55 -31.52 0.19
C GLY A 16 -0.34 -30.32 -0.16
N TRP A 17 -1.25 -30.45 -1.13
CA TRP A 17 -2.16 -29.36 -1.47
C TRP A 17 -3.33 -29.25 -0.48
N ARG A 18 -3.77 -30.37 0.09
CA ARG A 18 -4.83 -30.40 1.12
C ARG A 18 -4.37 -29.68 2.38
N ASP A 19 -3.17 -29.98 2.86
CA ASP A 19 -2.59 -29.30 4.01
C ASP A 19 -2.46 -27.80 3.76
N ALA A 20 -1.98 -27.39 2.57
CA ALA A 20 -1.88 -25.99 2.21
C ALA A 20 -3.26 -25.30 2.18
N ALA A 21 -4.29 -25.97 1.64
CA ALA A 21 -5.65 -25.44 1.61
C ALA A 21 -6.23 -25.28 3.03
N VAL A 22 -5.97 -26.24 3.94
CA VAL A 22 -6.42 -26.13 5.33
C VAL A 22 -5.68 -25.00 6.06
N ILE A 23 -4.35 -24.93 5.94
CA ILE A 23 -3.55 -23.86 6.56
C ILE A 23 -4.04 -22.51 6.07
N PHE A 24 -4.22 -22.34 4.75
CA PHE A 24 -4.74 -21.12 4.16
C PHE A 24 -6.13 -20.77 4.71
N SER A 25 -7.06 -21.72 4.71
CA SER A 25 -8.45 -21.48 5.09
C SER A 25 -8.56 -21.11 6.57
N VAL A 26 -7.86 -21.83 7.45
CA VAL A 26 -7.85 -21.52 8.88
C VAL A 26 -7.16 -20.19 9.15
N THR A 27 -6.02 -19.92 8.49
CA THR A 27 -5.33 -18.63 8.63
C THR A 27 -6.22 -17.47 8.17
N LEU A 28 -6.91 -17.61 7.04
CA LEU A 28 -7.86 -16.61 6.55
C LEU A 28 -8.99 -16.35 7.55
N LEU A 29 -9.61 -17.41 8.08
CA LEU A 29 -10.67 -17.26 9.09
C LEU A 29 -10.16 -16.55 10.34
N LEU A 30 -8.95 -16.87 10.80
CA LEU A 30 -8.33 -16.17 11.92
C LEU A 30 -8.03 -14.71 11.57
N MET A 31 -7.50 -14.39 10.38
CA MET A 31 -7.25 -13.01 9.97
C MET A 31 -8.51 -12.12 9.97
N LEU A 32 -9.70 -12.72 9.83
CA LEU A 32 -10.98 -12.01 9.81
C LEU A 32 -11.61 -11.80 11.19
N TRP A 33 -10.96 -12.22 12.29
CA TRP A 33 -11.53 -12.07 13.63
C TRP A 33 -11.87 -10.62 14.00
N PRO A 34 -11.05 -9.58 13.69
CA PRO A 34 -11.38 -8.20 14.06
C PRO A 34 -12.61 -7.70 13.30
N LEU A 35 -12.73 -8.10 12.03
CA LEU A 35 -13.89 -7.81 11.20
C LEU A 35 -15.16 -8.45 11.77
N ALA A 36 -15.08 -9.70 12.23
CA ALA A 36 -16.21 -10.40 12.83
C ALA A 36 -16.71 -9.69 14.11
N ILE A 37 -15.81 -9.16 14.94
CA ILE A 37 -16.16 -8.40 16.14
C ILE A 37 -16.75 -7.03 15.78
N ASN A 38 -16.09 -6.29 14.89
CA ASN A 38 -16.54 -4.96 14.47
C ASN A 38 -17.82 -5.02 13.60
N ARG A 39 -18.12 -6.19 13.00
CA ARG A 39 -19.20 -6.45 12.03
C ARG A 39 -19.11 -5.61 10.76
N ALA A 40 -17.96 -5.02 10.51
CA ALA A 40 -17.59 -4.26 9.33
C ALA A 40 -16.06 -4.20 9.27
N PRO A 41 -15.47 -3.98 8.08
CA PRO A 41 -14.09 -3.53 8.00
C PRO A 41 -13.84 -2.26 8.84
N PHE A 42 -12.58 -1.99 9.18
CA PHE A 42 -12.19 -0.69 9.72
C PHE A 42 -12.04 0.30 8.56
N TYR A 43 -12.38 1.56 8.82
CA TYR A 43 -12.33 2.62 7.82
C TYR A 43 -11.65 3.87 8.34
N SER A 44 -11.12 4.65 7.41
CA SER A 44 -10.69 6.02 7.62
C SER A 44 -11.20 6.92 6.49
N ALA A 45 -10.89 8.22 6.59
CA ALA A 45 -11.18 9.17 5.52
C ALA A 45 -10.57 8.74 4.16
N ASP A 46 -9.45 8.02 4.20
CA ASP A 46 -8.82 7.46 3.01
C ASP A 46 -9.64 6.33 2.41
N SER A 47 -10.27 5.46 3.21
CA SER A 47 -11.13 4.37 2.71
C SER A 47 -12.27 4.89 1.83
N ALA A 48 -12.96 5.93 2.28
CA ALA A 48 -14.02 6.59 1.51
C ALA A 48 -13.47 7.27 0.24
N SER A 49 -12.33 7.94 0.37
CA SER A 49 -11.63 8.58 -0.76
C SER A 49 -11.20 7.57 -1.82
N TYR A 50 -10.73 6.39 -1.41
CA TYR A 50 -10.35 5.31 -2.33
C TYR A 50 -11.56 4.77 -3.09
N LEU A 51 -12.68 4.53 -2.41
CA LEU A 51 -13.92 4.05 -3.02
C LEU A 51 -14.47 5.06 -4.04
N HIS A 52 -14.58 6.33 -3.64
CA HIS A 52 -15.05 7.39 -4.53
C HIS A 52 -14.13 7.57 -5.74
N GLY A 53 -12.81 7.63 -5.51
CA GLY A 53 -11.82 7.68 -6.59
C GLY A 53 -11.83 6.44 -7.49
N GLY A 54 -12.22 5.29 -6.95
CA GLY A 54 -12.35 4.02 -7.67
C GLY A 54 -13.53 3.99 -8.63
N GLU A 55 -14.70 4.42 -8.16
CA GLU A 55 -15.89 4.57 -9.00
C GLU A 55 -15.64 5.57 -10.12
N PHE A 56 -15.09 6.74 -9.77
CA PHE A 56 -14.71 7.77 -10.74
C PHE A 56 -13.69 7.24 -11.76
N GLY A 57 -12.60 6.63 -11.28
CA GLY A 57 -11.53 6.10 -12.13
C GLY A 57 -11.99 4.97 -13.04
N PHE A 58 -12.84 4.06 -12.56
CA PHE A 58 -13.40 2.98 -13.36
C PHE A 58 -14.31 3.50 -14.47
N ASN A 59 -15.27 4.38 -14.14
CA ASN A 59 -16.20 4.93 -15.13
C ASN A 59 -15.47 5.80 -16.16
N THR A 60 -14.49 6.60 -15.74
CA THR A 60 -13.66 7.39 -16.65
C THR A 60 -12.78 6.50 -17.54
N GLY A 61 -12.24 5.40 -16.99
CA GLY A 61 -11.49 4.42 -17.76
C GLY A 61 -12.32 3.75 -18.85
N LEU A 62 -13.59 3.42 -18.58
CA LEU A 62 -14.52 2.92 -19.59
C LEU A 62 -14.76 3.94 -20.72
N LEU A 63 -14.91 5.22 -20.37
CA LEU A 63 -15.02 6.28 -21.38
C LEU A 63 -13.77 6.38 -22.25
N ILE A 64 -12.57 6.32 -21.66
CA ILE A 64 -11.31 6.35 -22.40
C ILE A 64 -11.22 5.14 -23.35
N LEU A 65 -11.60 3.95 -22.88
CA LEU A 65 -11.59 2.73 -23.67
C LEU A 65 -12.57 2.81 -24.85
N ASP A 66 -13.78 3.33 -24.63
CA ASP A 66 -14.76 3.55 -25.68
C ASP A 66 -14.24 4.55 -26.72
N HIS A 67 -13.71 5.71 -26.30
CA HIS A 67 -13.11 6.68 -27.22
C HIS A 67 -11.97 6.08 -28.07
N TRP A 68 -11.08 5.30 -27.45
CA TRP A 68 -10.03 4.59 -28.16
C TRP A 68 -10.59 3.57 -29.15
N TRP A 69 -11.59 2.78 -28.74
CA TRP A 69 -12.23 1.79 -29.60
C TRP A 69 -12.90 2.45 -30.81
N GLN A 70 -13.71 3.49 -30.60
CA GLN A 70 -14.37 4.26 -31.66
C GLN A 70 -13.36 4.85 -32.66
N SER A 71 -12.20 5.31 -32.16
CA SER A 71 -11.11 5.82 -33.02
C SER A 71 -10.53 4.76 -33.96
N LEU A 72 -10.56 3.48 -33.56
CA LEU A 72 -10.06 2.36 -34.37
C LEU A 72 -11.08 1.88 -35.40
N ILE A 73 -12.36 1.84 -35.03
CA ILE A 73 -13.42 1.31 -35.91
C ILE A 73 -14.01 2.36 -36.86
N GLY A 74 -13.57 3.63 -36.78
CA GLY A 74 -13.91 4.68 -37.73
C GLY A 74 -15.38 5.13 -37.70
N THR A 75 -16.14 4.73 -36.68
CA THR A 75 -17.51 5.18 -36.48
C THR A 75 -17.48 6.56 -35.84
N ALA A 76 -17.87 7.57 -36.61
CA ALA A 76 -18.13 8.90 -36.07
C ALA A 76 -19.15 8.76 -34.94
N ALA A 77 -18.75 9.18 -33.72
CA ALA A 77 -19.64 9.19 -32.58
C ALA A 77 -20.92 9.96 -32.95
N PRO A 78 -22.12 9.48 -32.56
CA PRO A 78 -23.36 10.17 -32.88
C PRO A 78 -23.28 11.61 -32.36
N ALA A 79 -23.46 12.57 -33.28
CA ALA A 79 -23.49 13.99 -33.01
C ALA A 79 -24.66 14.29 -32.07
N GLY A 80 -24.42 14.32 -30.76
CA GLY A 80 -25.45 14.58 -29.75
C GLY A 80 -25.09 14.24 -28.31
N GLY A 81 -24.06 13.44 -28.05
CA GLY A 81 -23.58 13.18 -26.69
C GLY A 81 -22.45 14.12 -26.30
N GLY A 82 -22.76 15.23 -25.62
CA GLY A 82 -21.77 16.14 -25.04
C GLY A 82 -20.99 15.53 -23.86
N SER A 83 -20.32 14.40 -24.05
CA SER A 83 -19.39 13.88 -23.05
C SER A 83 -18.11 14.72 -23.10
N ALA A 84 -17.86 15.50 -22.05
CA ALA A 84 -16.63 16.26 -21.90
C ALA A 84 -15.41 15.33 -22.02
N ASP A 85 -14.30 15.84 -22.56
CA ASP A 85 -13.03 15.11 -22.64
C ASP A 85 -12.72 14.46 -21.28
N PRO A 86 -12.54 13.12 -21.20
CA PRO A 86 -12.21 12.43 -19.96
C PRO A 86 -11.07 13.08 -19.18
N LYS A 87 -10.10 13.69 -19.86
CA LYS A 87 -8.99 14.41 -19.20
C LYS A 87 -9.44 15.67 -18.49
N ILE A 88 -10.41 16.41 -19.03
CA ILE A 88 -11.00 17.59 -18.37
C ILE A 88 -11.78 17.15 -17.13
N ILE A 89 -12.50 16.03 -17.21
CA ILE A 89 -13.22 15.45 -16.08
C ILE A 89 -12.24 15.07 -14.95
N VAL A 90 -11.13 14.39 -15.29
CA VAL A 90 -10.06 14.05 -14.34
C VAL A 90 -9.42 15.29 -13.75
N ALA A 91 -9.09 16.30 -14.56
CA ALA A 91 -8.49 17.54 -14.07
C ALA A 91 -9.39 18.27 -13.07
N LYS A 92 -10.71 18.32 -13.33
CA LYS A 92 -11.69 18.91 -12.40
C LYS A 92 -11.76 18.14 -11.08
N ALA A 93 -11.86 16.81 -11.12
CA ALA A 93 -11.90 16.00 -9.90
C ALA A 93 -10.64 16.16 -9.03
N ILE A 94 -9.47 16.35 -9.66
CA ILE A 94 -8.23 16.65 -8.94
C ILE A 94 -8.24 18.04 -8.32
N ALA A 95 -8.75 19.03 -9.05
CA ALA A 95 -8.90 20.39 -8.54
C ALA A 95 -9.80 20.42 -7.29
N ASP A 96 -10.91 19.67 -7.33
CA ASP A 96 -11.87 19.60 -6.22
C ASP A 96 -11.30 18.83 -5.01
N SER A 97 -10.53 17.76 -5.24
CA SER A 97 -9.96 16.95 -4.16
C SER A 97 -8.67 17.55 -3.56
N GLY A 98 -7.92 18.33 -4.34
CA GLY A 98 -6.61 18.87 -3.99
C GLY A 98 -5.45 17.91 -4.27
N GLY A 99 -5.71 16.66 -4.65
CA GLY A 99 -4.69 15.66 -4.96
C GLY A 99 -5.24 14.22 -5.01
N THR A 100 -4.47 13.31 -5.57
CA THR A 100 -4.91 11.93 -5.81
C THR A 100 -4.34 10.94 -4.80
N ARG A 101 -5.12 9.88 -4.54
CA ARG A 101 -4.65 8.64 -3.90
C ARG A 101 -4.25 7.63 -5.00
N SER A 102 -3.80 6.43 -4.62
CA SER A 102 -3.44 5.40 -5.61
C SER A 102 -4.65 5.00 -6.47
N VAL A 103 -4.55 5.28 -7.77
CA VAL A 103 -5.56 4.90 -8.77
C VAL A 103 -5.79 3.39 -8.81
N ILE A 104 -4.71 2.61 -8.71
CA ILE A 104 -4.78 1.14 -8.81
C ILE A 104 -5.51 0.55 -7.60
N TYR A 105 -5.20 1.02 -6.38
CA TYR A 105 -5.93 0.57 -5.20
C TYR A 105 -7.37 1.09 -5.19
N SER A 106 -7.61 2.34 -5.61
CA SER A 106 -8.96 2.89 -5.82
C SER A 106 -9.81 2.00 -6.72
N VAL A 107 -9.32 1.59 -7.89
CA VAL A 107 -10.06 0.68 -8.79
C VAL A 107 -10.33 -0.66 -8.10
N ALA A 108 -9.36 -1.22 -7.36
CA ALA A 108 -9.58 -2.44 -6.60
C ALA A 108 -10.68 -2.28 -5.54
N THR A 109 -10.74 -1.13 -4.85
CA THR A 109 -11.81 -0.86 -3.87
C THR A 109 -13.18 -0.81 -4.51
N TYR A 110 -13.31 -0.20 -5.69
CA TYR A 110 -14.56 -0.18 -6.43
C TYR A 110 -14.98 -1.56 -6.92
N LEU A 111 -14.04 -2.36 -7.45
CA LEU A 111 -14.34 -3.73 -7.91
C LEU A 111 -14.72 -4.67 -6.76
N LEU A 112 -14.11 -4.47 -5.58
CA LEU A 112 -14.32 -5.29 -4.38
C LEU A 112 -15.19 -4.59 -3.33
N ARG A 113 -16.08 -3.68 -3.76
CA ARG A 113 -16.95 -2.90 -2.86
C ARG A 113 -18.04 -3.69 -2.15
N ALA A 114 -18.34 -4.89 -2.66
CA ALA A 114 -19.49 -5.67 -2.26
C ALA A 114 -19.40 -6.20 -0.81
N PRO A 115 -20.56 -6.39 -0.13
CA PRO A 115 -21.90 -6.00 -0.57
C PRO A 115 -22.12 -4.47 -0.47
N GLY A 116 -22.79 -3.89 -1.46
CA GLY A 116 -23.00 -2.43 -1.52
C GLY A 116 -21.68 -1.66 -1.61
N ILE A 117 -21.44 -0.79 -0.63
CA ILE A 117 -20.23 0.03 -0.48
C ILE A 117 -19.39 -0.36 0.76
N SER A 118 -19.67 -1.53 1.35
CA SER A 118 -19.05 -1.94 2.61
C SER A 118 -17.58 -2.34 2.49
N LEU A 119 -17.06 -2.55 1.27
CA LEU A 119 -15.67 -2.97 1.04
C LEU A 119 -15.30 -4.28 1.79
N LEU A 120 -16.28 -5.09 2.17
CA LEU A 120 -16.06 -6.36 2.86
C LEU A 120 -15.26 -7.34 2.00
N ALA A 121 -15.59 -7.43 0.71
CA ALA A 121 -14.85 -8.28 -0.22
C ALA A 121 -13.37 -7.85 -0.35
N LEU A 122 -13.09 -6.54 -0.26
CA LEU A 122 -11.72 -6.03 -0.27
C LEU A 122 -10.96 -6.43 1.00
N ALA A 123 -11.56 -6.26 2.18
CA ALA A 123 -10.95 -6.69 3.44
C ALA A 123 -10.66 -8.21 3.45
N ILE A 124 -11.59 -9.02 2.91
CA ILE A 124 -11.38 -10.46 2.73
C ILE A 124 -10.24 -10.74 1.75
N ALA A 125 -10.14 -10.00 0.64
CA ALA A 125 -9.06 -10.17 -0.33
C ALA A 125 -7.69 -9.81 0.26
N GLN A 126 -7.61 -8.75 1.09
CA GLN A 126 -6.40 -8.39 1.84
C GLN A 126 -5.99 -9.50 2.82
N ALA A 127 -6.95 -9.98 3.63
CA ALA A 127 -6.72 -11.09 4.54
C ALA A 127 -6.29 -12.37 3.81
N ALA A 128 -6.87 -12.64 2.63
CA ALA A 128 -6.50 -13.77 1.79
C ALA A 128 -5.07 -13.63 1.23
N ALA A 129 -4.64 -12.43 0.84
CA ALA A 129 -3.26 -12.19 0.41
C ALA A 129 -2.26 -12.50 1.54
N VAL A 130 -2.56 -12.08 2.77
CA VAL A 130 -1.75 -12.40 3.96
C VAL A 130 -1.77 -13.90 4.26
N ALA A 131 -2.94 -14.53 4.29
CA ALA A 131 -3.06 -15.96 4.54
C ALA A 131 -2.32 -16.80 3.49
N TRP A 132 -2.39 -16.39 2.22
CA TRP A 132 -1.67 -17.04 1.12
C TRP A 132 -0.16 -16.90 1.28
N ILE A 133 0.36 -15.70 1.54
CA ILE A 133 1.81 -15.50 1.65
C ILE A 133 2.38 -16.20 2.90
N VAL A 134 1.65 -16.23 4.02
CA VAL A 134 2.05 -16.98 5.22
C VAL A 134 2.08 -18.48 4.94
N THR A 135 1.02 -19.02 4.34
CA THR A 135 0.95 -20.44 3.95
C THR A 135 2.11 -20.80 3.03
N LEU A 136 2.37 -19.96 2.02
CA LEU A 136 3.47 -20.16 1.08
C LEU A 136 4.82 -20.15 1.78
N LEU A 137 5.10 -19.15 2.62
CA LEU A 137 6.38 -19.03 3.32
C LEU A 137 6.66 -20.22 4.23
N VAL A 138 5.67 -20.70 4.98
CA VAL A 138 5.82 -21.91 5.81
C VAL A 138 6.25 -23.10 4.96
N ARG A 139 5.59 -23.31 3.82
CA ARG A 139 5.87 -24.43 2.90
C ARG A 139 7.25 -24.31 2.23
N LEU A 140 7.69 -23.09 1.94
CA LEU A 140 8.99 -22.83 1.34
C LEU A 140 10.14 -22.95 2.36
N VAL A 141 9.96 -22.43 3.57
CA VAL A 141 11.00 -22.41 4.62
C VAL A 141 11.14 -23.79 5.26
N ALA A 142 10.01 -24.40 5.64
CA ALA A 142 9.96 -25.65 6.38
C ALA A 142 9.07 -26.69 5.65
N PRO A 143 9.52 -27.24 4.49
CA PRO A 143 8.69 -28.13 3.66
C PRO A 143 8.32 -29.46 4.32
N ARG A 144 9.08 -29.87 5.35
CA ARG A 144 8.81 -31.07 6.15
C ARG A 144 7.96 -30.79 7.39
N ALA A 145 7.63 -29.53 7.64
CA ALA A 145 6.77 -29.18 8.77
C ALA A 145 5.34 -29.63 8.44
N GLY A 146 4.73 -30.34 9.39
CA GLY A 146 3.35 -30.79 9.26
C GLY A 146 2.35 -29.64 9.34
N ILE A 147 1.09 -29.95 9.09
CA ILE A 147 -0.04 -29.01 9.11
C ILE A 147 -0.07 -28.12 10.37
N LEU A 148 0.26 -28.69 11.54
CA LEU A 148 0.26 -27.98 12.82
C LEU A 148 1.22 -26.78 12.81
N ALA A 149 2.40 -26.89 12.21
CA ALA A 149 3.35 -25.77 12.15
C ALA A 149 2.80 -24.62 11.30
N GLY A 150 2.10 -24.94 10.20
CA GLY A 150 1.41 -23.94 9.40
C GLY A 150 0.27 -23.27 10.14
N LEU A 151 -0.53 -24.03 10.90
CA LEU A 151 -1.59 -23.49 11.73
C LEU A 151 -1.05 -22.60 12.87
N VAL A 152 0.08 -22.99 13.49
CA VAL A 152 0.76 -22.18 14.52
C VAL A 152 1.31 -20.89 13.91
N ALA A 153 1.94 -20.95 12.74
CA ALA A 153 2.45 -19.75 12.07
C ALA A 153 1.30 -18.81 11.64
N GLY A 154 0.24 -19.35 11.05
CA GLY A 154 -0.95 -18.61 10.65
C GLY A 154 -1.68 -17.99 11.84
N GLY A 155 -1.95 -18.80 12.87
CA GLY A 155 -2.60 -18.34 14.10
C GLY A 155 -1.74 -17.36 14.89
N GLY A 156 -0.43 -17.58 14.98
CA GLY A 156 0.51 -16.64 15.57
C GLY A 156 0.51 -15.31 14.84
N THR A 157 0.55 -15.33 13.50
CA THR A 157 0.48 -14.10 12.71
C THR A 157 -0.86 -13.37 12.93
N ALA A 158 -1.99 -14.09 12.99
CA ALA A 158 -3.31 -13.48 13.16
C ALA A 158 -3.61 -12.98 14.58
N LEU A 159 -3.08 -13.63 15.61
CA LEU A 159 -3.48 -13.39 17.00
C LEU A 159 -2.39 -12.67 17.83
N LEU A 160 -1.13 -12.78 17.44
CA LEU A 160 0.02 -12.25 18.18
C LEU A 160 0.65 -11.03 17.50
N THR A 161 0.14 -10.61 16.34
CA THR A 161 0.61 -9.43 15.60
C THR A 161 -0.56 -8.54 15.20
N SER A 162 -0.27 -7.33 14.72
CA SER A 162 -1.30 -6.43 14.20
C SER A 162 -1.83 -6.82 12.81
N ALA A 163 -1.35 -7.92 12.21
CA ALA A 163 -1.69 -8.31 10.84
C ALA A 163 -3.19 -8.50 10.60
N SER A 164 -3.94 -9.14 11.50
CA SER A 164 -5.39 -9.32 11.34
C SER A 164 -6.15 -8.00 11.38
N TRP A 165 -5.70 -7.08 12.24
CA TRP A 165 -6.29 -5.77 12.42
C TRP A 165 -6.15 -4.93 11.16
N TYR A 166 -4.94 -4.85 10.62
CA TYR A 166 -4.66 -4.14 9.38
C TYR A 166 -5.16 -4.87 8.13
N ALA A 167 -5.31 -6.20 8.16
CA ALA A 167 -5.99 -6.93 7.08
C ALA A 167 -7.48 -6.55 6.98
N ALA A 168 -8.12 -6.27 8.12
CA ALA A 168 -9.49 -5.78 8.20
C ALA A 168 -9.63 -4.26 7.98
N TYR A 169 -8.53 -3.52 7.90
CA TYR A 169 -8.53 -2.07 7.69
C TYR A 169 -8.46 -1.75 6.19
N VAL A 170 -9.43 -0.96 5.71
CA VAL A 170 -9.60 -0.67 4.28
C VAL A 170 -8.69 0.48 3.83
N VAL A 171 -7.40 0.21 3.93
CA VAL A 171 -6.27 0.96 3.39
C VAL A 171 -5.19 -0.06 2.98
N PRO A 172 -4.28 0.29 2.06
CA PRO A 172 -3.37 -0.70 1.48
C PRO A 172 -2.23 -1.15 2.40
N ASP A 173 -2.07 -0.61 3.61
CA ASP A 173 -0.87 -0.72 4.44
C ASP A 173 -0.42 -2.17 4.70
N ILE A 174 -1.36 -3.10 4.91
CA ILE A 174 -1.05 -4.53 5.11
C ILE A 174 -0.32 -5.15 3.89
N LEU A 175 -0.56 -4.60 2.69
CA LEU A 175 0.08 -5.04 1.45
C LEU A 175 1.59 -4.71 1.42
N ALA A 176 2.07 -3.76 2.25
CA ALA A 176 3.51 -3.55 2.40
C ALA A 176 4.21 -4.83 2.88
N GLY A 177 3.65 -5.48 3.91
CA GLY A 177 4.15 -6.76 4.42
C GLY A 177 4.11 -7.88 3.37
N VAL A 178 3.04 -7.92 2.57
CA VAL A 178 2.89 -8.87 1.46
C VAL A 178 3.95 -8.64 0.38
N ALA A 179 4.21 -7.38 0.00
CA ALA A 179 5.25 -7.03 -0.97
C ALA A 179 6.65 -7.44 -0.48
N ILE A 180 6.98 -7.12 0.79
CA ILE A 180 8.25 -7.51 1.43
C ILE A 180 8.41 -9.03 1.39
N ALA A 181 7.42 -9.76 1.90
CA ALA A 181 7.43 -11.21 1.95
C ALA A 181 7.58 -11.84 0.56
N GLY A 182 6.90 -11.29 -0.45
CA GLY A 182 6.99 -11.78 -1.82
C GLY A 182 8.37 -11.56 -2.45
N ILE A 183 8.98 -10.39 -2.25
CA ILE A 183 10.34 -10.09 -2.74
C ILE A 183 11.37 -10.96 -2.01
N VAL A 184 11.21 -11.17 -0.70
CA VAL A 184 12.08 -12.07 0.08
C VAL A 184 11.98 -13.51 -0.43
N ALA A 185 10.77 -14.00 -0.72
CA ALA A 185 10.58 -15.33 -1.31
C ALA A 185 11.27 -15.45 -2.68
N LEU A 186 11.17 -14.43 -3.54
CA LEU A 186 11.85 -14.38 -4.83
C LEU A 186 13.37 -14.24 -4.72
N SER A 187 13.88 -13.70 -3.62
CA SER A 187 15.32 -13.46 -3.41
C SER A 187 16.03 -14.63 -2.75
N VAL A 188 15.48 -15.12 -1.64
CA VAL A 188 16.13 -16.11 -0.75
C VAL A 188 15.59 -17.53 -1.00
N LEU A 189 14.33 -17.66 -1.39
CA LEU A 189 13.65 -18.95 -1.55
C LEU A 189 13.44 -19.32 -3.03
N PHE A 190 14.13 -18.65 -3.95
CA PHE A 190 13.91 -18.75 -5.39
C PHE A 190 13.94 -20.19 -5.92
N GLU A 191 14.91 -21.00 -5.49
CA GLU A 191 15.06 -22.40 -5.93
C GLU A 191 13.92 -23.32 -5.49
N ARG A 192 13.18 -22.93 -4.45
CA ARG A 192 12.03 -23.69 -3.92
C ARG A 192 10.70 -23.25 -4.54
N THR A 193 10.70 -22.25 -5.41
CA THR A 193 9.48 -21.72 -6.04
C THR A 193 9.28 -22.29 -7.44
N SER A 194 8.06 -22.75 -7.73
CA SER A 194 7.63 -23.12 -9.08
C SER A 194 7.38 -21.88 -9.95
N LEU A 195 7.35 -22.03 -11.27
CA LEU A 195 7.04 -20.91 -12.18
C LEU A 195 5.67 -20.26 -11.88
N PRO A 196 4.55 -21.00 -11.70
CA PRO A 196 3.28 -20.40 -11.31
C PRO A 196 3.37 -19.61 -10.01
N THR A 197 4.07 -20.15 -9.00
CA THR A 197 4.30 -19.45 -7.73
C THR A 197 5.07 -18.15 -7.94
N ARG A 198 6.13 -18.15 -8.77
CA ARG A 198 6.90 -16.93 -9.08
C ARG A 198 6.04 -15.88 -9.76
N LEU A 199 5.23 -16.27 -10.75
CA LEU A 199 4.32 -15.35 -11.42
C LEU A 199 3.30 -14.76 -10.44
N ALA A 200 2.70 -15.60 -9.58
CA ALA A 200 1.78 -15.13 -8.54
C ALA A 200 2.45 -14.16 -7.56
N LEU A 201 3.67 -14.46 -7.11
CA LEU A 201 4.47 -13.57 -6.26
C LEU A 201 4.75 -12.23 -6.95
N VAL A 202 5.15 -12.25 -8.22
CA VAL A 202 5.44 -11.03 -8.98
C VAL A 202 4.18 -10.17 -9.14
N LEU A 203 3.06 -10.77 -9.54
CA LEU A 203 1.80 -10.05 -9.73
C LEU A 203 1.27 -9.48 -8.40
N LEU A 204 1.25 -10.27 -7.34
CA LEU A 204 0.76 -9.85 -6.03
C LEU A 204 1.65 -8.76 -5.43
N ALA A 205 2.97 -8.90 -5.50
CA ALA A 205 3.90 -7.89 -5.01
C ALA A 205 3.84 -6.62 -5.87
N ALA A 206 3.73 -6.71 -7.20
CA ALA A 206 3.59 -5.54 -8.06
C ALA A 206 2.30 -4.77 -7.78
N PHE A 207 1.17 -5.46 -7.57
CA PHE A 207 -0.08 -4.85 -7.12
C PHE A 207 0.10 -4.16 -5.77
N SER A 208 0.69 -4.87 -4.80
CA SER A 208 0.95 -4.36 -3.46
C SER A 208 1.81 -3.09 -3.48
N ILE A 209 2.86 -3.06 -4.30
CA ILE A 209 3.74 -1.89 -4.50
C ILE A 209 2.97 -0.72 -5.12
N SER A 210 2.12 -1.01 -6.10
CA SER A 210 1.34 0.02 -6.80
C SER A 210 0.18 0.58 -5.96
N ALA A 211 -0.21 -0.12 -4.88
CA ALA A 211 -1.31 0.26 -4.04
C ALA A 211 -1.05 1.51 -3.19
N HIS A 212 0.22 1.81 -2.88
CA HIS A 212 0.60 3.00 -2.12
C HIS A 212 2.03 3.47 -2.46
N SER A 213 2.25 4.79 -2.52
CA SER A 213 3.55 5.34 -2.94
C SER A 213 4.70 5.02 -1.97
N SER A 214 4.42 4.86 -0.67
CA SER A 214 5.44 4.44 0.30
C SER A 214 5.92 3.00 0.06
N HIS A 215 5.07 2.12 -0.47
CA HIS A 215 5.44 0.72 -0.74
C HIS A 215 6.51 0.63 -1.83
N PHE A 216 6.54 1.58 -2.77
CA PHE A 216 7.59 1.65 -3.78
C PHE A 216 8.97 1.80 -3.16
N LEU A 217 9.15 2.74 -2.21
CA LEU A 217 10.45 2.94 -1.56
C LEU A 217 10.86 1.73 -0.70
N ILE A 218 9.91 1.16 0.02
CA ILE A 218 10.13 -0.06 0.82
C ILE A 218 10.56 -1.22 -0.09
N ALA A 219 9.78 -1.49 -1.14
CA ALA A 219 10.07 -2.57 -2.07
C ALA A 219 11.37 -2.36 -2.83
N PHE A 220 11.69 -1.13 -3.24
CA PHE A 220 12.97 -0.81 -3.86
C PHE A 220 14.14 -1.14 -2.92
N GLY A 221 14.06 -0.73 -1.64
CA GLY A 221 15.07 -1.07 -0.64
C GLY A 221 15.21 -2.58 -0.42
N VAL A 222 14.10 -3.30 -0.27
CA VAL A 222 14.11 -4.76 -0.08
C VAL A 222 14.63 -5.48 -1.33
N THR A 223 14.30 -5.01 -2.53
CA THR A 223 14.85 -5.52 -3.79
C THR A 223 16.36 -5.30 -3.87
N LEU A 224 16.87 -4.12 -3.48
CA LEU A 224 18.31 -3.86 -3.45
C LEU A 224 19.03 -4.80 -2.48
N VAL A 225 18.49 -4.98 -1.27
CA VAL A 225 19.02 -5.94 -0.29
C VAL A 225 18.96 -7.37 -0.83
N GLY A 226 17.84 -7.76 -1.45
CA GLY A 226 17.67 -9.07 -2.08
C GLY A 226 18.69 -9.34 -3.19
N LEU A 227 18.95 -8.34 -4.05
CA LEU A 227 19.98 -8.40 -5.08
C LEU A 227 21.39 -8.47 -4.48
N ALA A 228 21.68 -7.70 -3.44
CA ALA A 228 22.97 -7.74 -2.75
C ALA A 228 23.20 -9.12 -2.11
N VAL A 229 22.23 -9.66 -1.38
CA VAL A 229 22.25 -11.03 -0.84
C VAL A 229 22.49 -12.04 -1.98
N HIS A 230 21.76 -11.90 -3.07
CA HIS A 230 21.86 -12.79 -4.22
C HIS A 230 23.25 -12.82 -4.85
N PHE A 231 23.84 -11.66 -5.13
CA PHE A 231 25.16 -11.59 -5.77
C PHE A 231 26.33 -11.78 -4.79
N TRP A 232 26.23 -11.30 -3.56
CA TRP A 232 27.34 -11.30 -2.61
C TRP A 232 27.44 -12.59 -1.81
N LEU A 233 26.30 -13.16 -1.38
CA LEU A 233 26.30 -14.37 -0.56
C LEU A 233 26.24 -15.64 -1.41
N TYR A 234 25.36 -15.71 -2.42
CA TYR A 234 25.22 -16.93 -3.23
C TYR A 234 26.18 -17.02 -4.42
N ARG A 235 26.79 -15.90 -4.83
CA ARG A 235 27.79 -15.81 -5.92
C ARG A 235 27.46 -16.68 -7.16
N PRO A 236 26.26 -16.53 -7.75
CA PRO A 236 25.85 -17.37 -8.87
C PRO A 236 26.69 -17.08 -10.14
N PRO A 237 26.82 -18.06 -11.06
CA PRO A 237 27.37 -17.80 -12.39
C PRO A 237 26.58 -16.70 -13.10
N LEU A 238 27.26 -15.79 -13.81
CA LEU A 238 26.69 -14.52 -14.30
C LEU A 238 25.35 -14.68 -15.03
N GLY A 239 25.24 -15.61 -15.98
CA GLY A 239 23.99 -15.81 -16.73
C GLY A 239 22.81 -16.26 -15.85
N THR A 240 23.06 -17.16 -14.89
CA THR A 240 22.03 -17.59 -13.93
C THR A 240 21.74 -16.48 -12.92
N GLY A 241 22.78 -15.73 -12.52
CA GLY A 241 22.70 -14.58 -11.63
C GLY A 241 21.78 -13.49 -12.17
N LEU A 242 22.00 -13.07 -13.42
CA LEU A 242 21.20 -12.05 -14.10
C LEU A 242 19.75 -12.50 -14.31
N ARG A 243 19.52 -13.75 -14.71
CA ARG A 243 18.16 -14.29 -14.85
C ARG A 243 17.38 -14.24 -13.54
N ARG A 244 18.02 -14.63 -12.43
CA ARG A 244 17.40 -14.54 -11.09
C ARG A 244 17.20 -13.09 -10.65
N ALA A 245 18.17 -12.22 -10.91
CA ALA A 245 18.06 -10.78 -10.62
C ALA A 245 16.87 -10.14 -11.35
N ALA A 246 16.58 -10.57 -12.59
CA ALA A 246 15.40 -10.12 -13.32
C ALA A 246 14.09 -10.51 -12.60
N TRP A 247 14.00 -11.72 -12.04
CA TRP A 247 12.85 -12.12 -11.21
C TRP A 247 12.74 -11.32 -9.93
N ILE A 248 13.85 -11.08 -9.22
CA ILE A 248 13.88 -10.29 -7.98
C ILE A 248 13.43 -8.84 -8.23
N ALA A 249 13.85 -8.25 -9.35
CA ALA A 249 13.49 -6.88 -9.73
C ALA A 249 12.10 -6.76 -10.37
N SER A 250 11.55 -7.85 -10.92
CA SER A 250 10.30 -7.82 -11.70
C SER A 250 9.08 -7.23 -10.98
N PRO A 251 8.84 -7.41 -9.65
CA PRO A 251 7.71 -6.76 -8.99
C PRO A 251 7.79 -5.23 -9.04
N VAL A 252 8.99 -4.68 -8.78
CA VAL A 252 9.24 -3.22 -8.81
C VAL A 252 9.12 -2.70 -10.24
N LEU A 253 9.71 -3.39 -11.22
CA LEU A 253 9.63 -2.99 -12.63
C LEU A 253 8.18 -3.00 -13.15
N LEU A 254 7.41 -4.05 -12.80
CA LEU A 254 6.01 -4.15 -13.19
C LEU A 254 5.15 -3.07 -12.51
N ALA A 255 5.39 -2.79 -11.23
CA ALA A 255 4.71 -1.70 -10.51
C ALA A 255 5.03 -0.33 -11.12
N VAL A 256 6.30 -0.06 -11.44
CA VAL A 256 6.71 1.17 -12.14
C VAL A 256 6.00 1.29 -13.48
N ALA A 257 5.99 0.23 -14.29
CA ALA A 257 5.29 0.24 -15.57
C ALA A 257 3.79 0.52 -15.41
N ALA A 258 3.14 -0.12 -14.42
CA ALA A 258 1.73 0.09 -14.11
C ALA A 258 1.44 1.53 -13.65
N LEU A 259 2.26 2.09 -12.77
CA LEU A 259 2.12 3.47 -12.28
C LEU A 259 2.34 4.50 -13.39
N LEU A 260 3.40 4.35 -14.19
CA LEU A 260 3.66 5.26 -15.32
C LEU A 260 2.54 5.17 -16.38
N GLY A 261 2.09 3.96 -16.70
CA GLY A 261 1.01 3.72 -17.66
C GLY A 261 -0.31 4.32 -17.20
N THR A 262 -0.73 4.00 -15.97
CA THR A 262 -1.98 4.56 -15.40
C THR A 262 -1.91 6.07 -15.25
N SER A 263 -0.75 6.63 -14.86
CA SER A 263 -0.54 8.08 -14.80
C SER A 263 -0.64 8.73 -16.17
N TYR A 264 -0.04 8.13 -17.20
CA TYR A 264 -0.10 8.67 -18.56
C TYR A 264 -1.53 8.66 -19.11
N VAL A 265 -2.26 7.57 -18.90
CA VAL A 265 -3.66 7.46 -19.33
C VAL A 265 -4.54 8.46 -18.59
N ALA A 266 -4.39 8.58 -17.26
CA ALA A 266 -5.25 9.45 -16.45
C ALA A 266 -4.91 10.94 -16.57
N PHE A 267 -3.62 11.28 -16.62
CA PHE A 267 -3.13 12.66 -16.47
C PHE A 267 -2.36 13.19 -17.68
N GLY A 268 -2.13 12.37 -18.70
CA GLY A 268 -1.37 12.75 -19.89
C GLY A 268 0.15 12.85 -19.67
N GLN A 269 0.65 12.50 -18.49
CA GLN A 269 2.08 12.55 -18.16
C GLN A 269 2.50 11.31 -17.37
N PRO A 270 3.64 10.68 -17.72
CA PRO A 270 4.17 9.55 -16.97
C PRO A 270 4.74 10.04 -15.63
N SER A 271 4.20 9.54 -14.52
CA SER A 271 4.68 9.86 -13.17
C SER A 271 4.46 8.68 -12.23
N LEU A 272 5.36 8.51 -11.26
CA LEU A 272 5.22 7.48 -10.21
C LEU A 272 4.30 7.93 -9.07
N ALA A 273 4.07 9.23 -8.95
CA ALA A 273 3.23 9.84 -7.93
C ALA A 273 2.56 11.11 -8.48
N PRO A 274 1.73 10.99 -9.53
CA PRO A 274 1.07 12.14 -10.15
C PRO A 274 0.14 12.81 -9.14
N LYS A 275 0.09 14.15 -9.15
CA LYS A 275 -0.85 14.97 -8.38
C LYS A 275 -0.91 14.63 -6.88
N ARG A 276 0.21 14.19 -6.29
CA ARG A 276 0.35 13.85 -4.87
C ARG A 276 0.16 15.06 -3.95
N TYR A 277 -0.17 14.80 -2.68
CA TYR A 277 -0.13 15.82 -1.63
C TYR A 277 1.33 16.08 -1.18
N PRO A 278 1.67 17.28 -0.69
CA PRO A 278 3.03 17.66 -0.30
C PRO A 278 3.41 17.09 1.09
N ILE A 279 3.30 15.77 1.25
CA ILE A 279 3.51 15.06 2.52
C ILE A 279 4.99 15.14 2.94
N GLN A 280 5.94 15.16 1.98
CA GLN A 280 7.37 15.25 2.32
C GLN A 280 7.71 16.63 2.85
N LEU A 281 7.11 17.68 2.27
CA LEU A 281 7.22 19.03 2.80
C LEU A 281 6.62 19.13 4.20
N ALA A 282 5.39 18.63 4.40
CA ALA A 282 4.74 18.62 5.71
C ALA A 282 5.60 17.90 6.77
N ARG A 283 6.18 16.75 6.43
CA ARG A 283 7.11 16.02 7.32
C ARG A 283 8.37 16.82 7.63
N SER A 284 8.98 17.46 6.63
CA SER A 284 10.17 18.30 6.81
C SER A 284 9.89 19.51 7.71
N VAL A 285 8.70 20.11 7.58
CA VAL A 285 8.22 21.18 8.47
C VAL A 285 8.02 20.67 9.90
N ALA A 286 7.37 19.52 10.07
CA ALA A 286 7.18 18.90 11.39
C ALA A 286 8.52 18.61 12.08
N ASP A 287 9.47 18.04 11.35
CA ASP A 287 10.81 17.72 11.85
C ASP A 287 11.65 18.97 12.19
N GLY A 288 11.34 20.12 11.59
CA GLY A 288 11.95 21.42 11.89
C GLY A 288 12.69 22.07 10.73
N PRO A 289 13.61 21.38 10.01
CA PRO A 289 14.37 21.97 8.92
C PRO A 289 13.52 22.70 7.89
N GLY A 290 12.40 22.11 7.46
CA GLY A 290 11.49 22.73 6.50
C GLY A 290 10.86 24.01 7.04
N ALA A 291 10.46 24.03 8.32
CA ALA A 291 9.84 25.20 8.94
C ALA A 291 10.82 26.37 9.05
N TRP A 292 12.05 26.10 9.48
CA TRP A 292 13.10 27.13 9.59
C TRP A 292 13.51 27.66 8.22
N TYR A 293 13.70 26.76 7.25
CA TYR A 293 14.03 27.17 5.90
C TYR A 293 12.93 28.05 5.28
N LEU A 294 11.65 27.68 5.42
CA LEU A 294 10.55 28.50 4.92
C LEU A 294 10.51 29.86 5.62
N ARG A 295 10.65 29.92 6.95
CA ARG A 295 10.67 31.17 7.71
C ARG A 295 11.73 32.15 7.18
N ASP A 296 12.91 31.63 6.86
CA ASP A 296 14.05 32.45 6.46
C ASP A 296 14.02 32.84 4.96
N HIS A 297 13.30 32.07 4.13
CA HIS A 297 13.32 32.23 2.66
C HIS A 297 11.98 32.60 2.01
N CYS A 298 10.86 32.56 2.73
CA CYS A 298 9.55 32.92 2.16
C CYS A 298 9.49 34.36 1.63
N ALA A 299 10.24 35.29 2.24
CA ALA A 299 10.28 36.69 1.82
C ALA A 299 11.04 36.91 0.49
N THR A 300 11.96 36.01 0.13
CA THR A 300 12.85 36.18 -1.03
C THR A 300 12.59 35.20 -2.16
N GLU A 301 12.24 33.95 -1.84
CA GLU A 301 12.05 32.89 -2.83
C GLU A 301 10.61 32.79 -3.33
N HIS A 302 9.66 33.42 -2.63
CA HIS A 302 8.24 33.47 -3.00
C HIS A 302 7.61 32.10 -3.32
N TYR A 303 7.95 31.06 -2.55
CA TYR A 303 7.35 29.74 -2.73
C TYR A 303 5.83 29.79 -2.59
N ALA A 304 5.13 29.02 -3.42
CA ALA A 304 3.68 28.93 -3.41
C ALA A 304 3.13 28.49 -2.05
N ILE A 305 3.86 27.65 -1.30
CA ILE A 305 3.45 27.27 0.06
C ILE A 305 3.42 28.46 1.03
N CYS A 306 4.30 29.45 0.83
CA CYS A 306 4.36 30.67 1.63
C CYS A 306 3.17 31.60 1.34
N GLU A 307 2.67 31.61 0.11
CA GLU A 307 1.45 32.35 -0.25
C GLU A 307 0.23 31.77 0.47
N VAL A 308 0.18 30.44 0.62
CA VAL A 308 -0.97 29.73 1.18
C VAL A 308 -0.94 29.73 2.72
N LEU A 309 0.20 29.38 3.32
CA LEU A 309 0.32 29.15 4.77
C LEU A 309 1.18 30.20 5.49
N GLY A 310 1.79 31.13 4.76
CA GLY A 310 2.72 32.12 5.33
C GLY A 310 4.09 31.53 5.68
N PRO A 311 4.97 32.33 6.32
CA PRO A 311 6.34 31.93 6.65
C PRO A 311 6.45 30.94 7.82
N ASN A 312 5.37 30.76 8.61
CA ASN A 312 5.35 29.90 9.78
C ASN A 312 4.19 28.89 9.68
N PRO A 313 4.31 27.88 8.80
CA PRO A 313 3.25 26.89 8.64
C PRO A 313 3.09 26.01 9.90
N PRO A 314 1.90 25.40 10.10
CA PRO A 314 1.67 24.45 11.20
C PRO A 314 2.71 23.34 11.21
N ARG A 315 3.13 22.93 12.42
CA ARG A 315 4.14 21.89 12.60
C ARG A 315 3.56 20.49 12.71
N ASP A 316 2.25 20.36 12.93
CA ASP A 316 1.57 19.09 12.82
C ASP A 316 1.26 18.77 11.34
N VAL A 317 1.49 17.52 10.92
CA VAL A 317 1.28 17.10 9.53
C VAL A 317 -0.21 17.13 9.17
N GLY A 318 -1.08 16.75 10.12
CA GLY A 318 -2.51 16.79 9.95
C GLY A 318 -3.03 18.22 9.82
N GLU A 319 -2.56 19.13 10.66
CA GLU A 319 -2.90 20.55 10.56
C GLU A 319 -2.41 21.18 9.25
N PHE A 320 -1.17 20.88 8.84
CA PHE A 320 -0.57 21.36 7.60
C PHE A 320 -1.36 20.91 6.37
N LEU A 321 -1.81 19.65 6.33
CA LEU A 321 -2.44 19.05 5.15
C LEU A 321 -3.97 19.09 5.17
N TRP A 322 -4.57 18.65 6.28
CA TRP A 322 -5.96 18.16 6.33
C TRP A 322 -6.89 18.99 7.21
N SER A 323 -6.38 19.94 8.01
CA SER A 323 -7.27 20.85 8.75
C SER A 323 -8.03 21.77 7.80
N ALA A 324 -9.12 22.39 8.26
CA ALA A 324 -9.84 23.41 7.48
C ALA A 324 -8.94 24.57 7.00
N ASN A 325 -7.82 24.81 7.70
CA ASN A 325 -6.82 25.82 7.36
C ASN A 325 -5.56 25.22 6.69
N GLY A 326 -5.56 23.93 6.40
CA GLY A 326 -4.46 23.21 5.76
C GLY A 326 -4.37 23.46 4.26
N VAL A 327 -3.24 23.08 3.66
CA VAL A 327 -2.94 23.34 2.25
C VAL A 327 -3.97 22.72 1.30
N ARG A 328 -4.57 21.57 1.65
CA ARG A 328 -5.60 20.92 0.83
C ARG A 328 -6.79 21.83 0.53
N PHE A 329 -7.26 22.57 1.53
CA PHE A 329 -8.48 23.38 1.42
C PHE A 329 -8.20 24.84 1.06
N ARG A 330 -6.98 25.34 1.29
CA ARG A 330 -6.62 26.73 1.07
C ARG A 330 -5.92 27.01 -0.27
N ALA A 331 -5.15 26.06 -0.79
CA ALA A 331 -4.43 26.28 -2.04
C ALA A 331 -5.38 26.17 -3.24
N THR A 332 -5.27 27.09 -4.21
CA THR A 332 -5.91 26.90 -5.51
C THR A 332 -5.27 25.73 -6.27
N PRO A 333 -5.92 25.17 -7.31
CA PRO A 333 -5.32 24.11 -8.12
C PRO A 333 -3.95 24.49 -8.70
N GLU A 334 -3.79 25.73 -9.14
CA GLU A 334 -2.54 26.26 -9.69
C GLU A 334 -1.46 26.38 -8.60
N GLN A 335 -1.82 26.87 -7.41
CA GLN A 335 -0.90 26.92 -6.27
C GLN A 335 -0.47 25.53 -5.84
N MET A 336 -1.39 24.57 -5.80
CA MET A 336 -1.07 23.19 -5.44
C MET A 336 -0.10 22.56 -6.43
N GLU A 337 -0.21 22.86 -7.73
CA GLU A 337 0.76 22.40 -8.72
C GLU A 337 2.15 23.01 -8.49
N ARG A 338 2.24 24.32 -8.28
CA ARG A 338 3.52 24.97 -7.93
C ARG A 338 4.12 24.40 -6.64
N ILE A 339 3.31 24.14 -5.61
CA ILE A 339 3.76 23.51 -4.37
C ILE A 339 4.37 22.12 -4.64
N ARG A 340 3.79 21.32 -5.55
CA ARG A 340 4.34 20.00 -5.92
C ARG A 340 5.68 20.12 -6.63
N ASP A 341 5.83 21.09 -7.51
CA ASP A 341 7.06 21.35 -8.26
C ASP A 341 8.17 21.89 -7.34
N GLU A 342 7.80 22.72 -6.37
CA GLU A 342 8.71 23.33 -5.41
C GLU A 342 9.08 22.39 -4.24
N GLU A 343 8.21 21.45 -3.86
CA GLU A 343 8.36 20.56 -2.69
C GLU A 343 9.77 19.94 -2.61
N GLY A 344 10.21 19.30 -3.69
CA GLY A 344 11.51 18.62 -3.71
C GLY A 344 12.69 19.58 -3.52
N THR A 345 12.59 20.79 -4.07
CA THR A 345 13.60 21.84 -3.91
C THR A 345 13.64 22.34 -2.47
N ILE A 346 12.48 22.63 -1.87
CA ILE A 346 12.37 23.12 -0.49
C ILE A 346 12.89 22.06 0.48
N VAL A 347 12.43 20.81 0.37
CA VAL A 347 12.85 19.71 1.25
C VAL A 347 14.35 19.47 1.15
N ARG A 348 14.91 19.46 -0.08
CA ARG A 348 16.35 19.29 -0.28
C ARG A 348 17.16 20.45 0.31
N ARG A 349 16.77 21.70 0.04
CA ARG A 349 17.49 22.88 0.53
C ARG A 349 17.42 22.97 2.07
N ALA A 350 16.26 22.69 2.65
CA ALA A 350 16.09 22.59 4.11
C ALA A 350 17.00 21.51 4.72
N ALA A 351 17.06 20.32 4.13
CA ALA A 351 17.95 19.25 4.58
C ALA A 351 19.43 19.64 4.49
N MET A 352 19.84 20.33 3.41
CA MET A 352 21.21 20.79 3.22
C MET A 352 21.60 21.96 4.13
N ALA A 353 20.64 22.81 4.52
CA ALA A 353 20.85 23.88 5.49
C ALA A 353 20.98 23.32 6.92
N TYR A 354 20.31 22.22 7.24
CA TYR A 354 20.27 21.62 8.57
C TYR A 354 20.58 20.10 8.59
N PRO A 355 21.73 19.65 8.04
CA PRO A 355 21.99 18.24 7.77
C PRO A 355 22.07 17.39 9.05
N GLY A 356 22.69 17.92 10.12
CA GLY A 356 22.77 17.21 11.39
C GLY A 356 21.41 17.01 12.06
N VAL A 357 20.51 18.01 11.96
CA VAL A 357 19.15 17.90 12.49
C VAL A 357 18.33 16.93 11.66
N GLN A 358 18.43 17.01 10.33
CA GLN A 358 17.75 16.10 9.42
C GLN A 358 18.16 14.65 9.69
N LEU A 359 19.46 14.38 9.79
CA LEU A 359 19.98 13.03 10.08
C LEU A 359 19.46 12.52 11.42
N ARG A 360 19.54 13.33 12.48
CA ARG A 360 19.03 12.96 13.81
C ARG A 360 17.53 12.66 13.77
N LYS A 361 16.74 13.48 13.08
CA LYS A 361 15.29 13.28 12.94
C LYS A 361 14.96 12.05 12.12
N SER A 362 15.66 11.81 11.01
CA SER A 362 15.51 10.58 10.23
C SER A 362 15.80 9.34 11.08
N VAL A 363 16.91 9.29 11.81
CA VAL A 363 17.24 8.16 12.71
C VAL A 363 16.18 8.00 13.80
N SER A 364 15.80 9.08 14.48
CA SER A 364 14.77 9.04 15.52
C SER A 364 13.43 8.54 14.99
N ASN A 365 13.00 9.03 13.83
CA ASN A 365 11.74 8.65 13.20
C ASN A 365 11.79 7.19 12.73
N THR A 366 12.93 6.70 12.24
CA THR A 366 13.12 5.28 11.91
C THR A 366 12.95 4.40 13.13
N VAL A 367 13.59 4.75 14.26
CA VAL A 367 13.46 3.98 15.51
C VAL A 367 12.03 3.99 16.03
N LEU A 368 11.38 5.16 16.03
CA LEU A 368 9.98 5.29 16.46
C LEU A 368 9.05 4.47 15.57
N GLN A 369 9.15 4.58 14.25
CA GLN A 369 8.31 3.81 13.32
C GLN A 369 8.56 2.30 13.41
N PHE A 370 9.79 1.87 13.71
CA PHE A 370 10.10 0.45 13.87
C PHE A 370 9.33 -0.19 15.04
N VAL A 371 8.94 0.60 16.04
CA VAL A 371 8.17 0.16 17.21
C VAL A 371 6.74 0.68 17.21
N ASP A 372 6.26 1.30 16.13
CA ASP A 372 4.92 1.87 16.03
C ASP A 372 4.06 1.00 15.10
N PHE A 373 3.58 -0.12 15.65
CA PHE A 373 2.79 -1.12 14.92
C PHE A 373 1.54 -1.55 15.70
N GLY A 374 1.11 -0.70 16.64
CA GLY A 374 -0.11 -0.87 17.44
C GLY A 374 -1.39 -0.65 16.63
N THR A 375 -2.52 -0.58 17.32
CA THR A 375 -3.87 -0.55 16.73
C THR A 375 -4.56 0.81 16.91
N GLY A 376 -3.81 1.85 17.30
CA GLY A 376 -4.33 3.15 17.69
C GLY A 376 -5.17 3.87 16.62
N ASP A 377 -4.81 3.71 15.35
CA ASP A 377 -5.50 4.33 14.21
C ASP A 377 -6.86 3.68 13.89
N LEU A 378 -7.15 2.52 14.47
CA LEU A 378 -8.37 1.78 14.20
C LEU A 378 -9.48 2.27 15.12
N VAL A 379 -10.68 2.47 14.57
CA VAL A 379 -11.84 2.92 15.33
C VAL A 379 -13.00 1.95 15.08
N PHE A 380 -13.52 1.36 16.15
CA PHE A 380 -14.67 0.47 16.05
C PHE A 380 -15.94 1.24 15.73
N GLY A 381 -16.87 0.58 15.05
CA GLY A 381 -18.23 1.10 14.86
C GLY A 381 -18.38 2.19 13.81
N ILE A 382 -17.36 2.47 13.02
CA ILE A 382 -17.45 3.31 11.83
C ILE A 382 -18.01 2.48 10.67
N ASP A 383 -18.96 3.07 9.94
CA ASP A 383 -19.47 2.55 8.67
C ASP A 383 -19.28 3.59 7.56
N ILE A 384 -19.07 3.13 6.32
CA ILE A 384 -19.21 4.00 5.13
C ILE A 384 -20.70 4.08 4.78
N VAL A 385 -21.22 5.30 4.73
CA VAL A 385 -22.61 5.60 4.38
C VAL A 385 -22.68 6.41 3.09
N ASN A 386 -23.90 6.52 2.54
CA ASN A 386 -24.22 7.27 1.33
C ASN A 386 -23.48 6.78 0.06
N PRO A 387 -24.08 5.89 -0.74
CA PRO A 387 -23.44 5.36 -1.94
C PRO A 387 -23.05 6.40 -3.00
N ALA A 388 -23.77 7.53 -3.08
CA ALA A 388 -23.50 8.56 -4.09
C ALA A 388 -22.34 9.49 -3.70
N ASP A 389 -22.13 9.69 -2.40
CA ASP A 389 -21.05 10.48 -1.84
C ASP A 389 -20.55 9.80 -0.55
N PRO A 390 -19.67 8.78 -0.70
CA PRO A 390 -19.24 7.96 0.42
C PRO A 390 -18.58 8.78 1.52
N VAL A 391 -19.18 8.76 2.72
CA VAL A 391 -18.63 9.40 3.92
C VAL A 391 -18.60 8.40 5.07
N ILE A 392 -17.64 8.58 5.99
CA ILE A 392 -17.55 7.75 7.20
C ILE A 392 -18.47 8.32 8.28
N GLU A 393 -19.20 7.44 8.98
CA GLU A 393 -20.06 7.81 10.09
C GLU A 393 -19.90 6.84 11.26
N GLN A 394 -19.79 7.36 12.49
CA GLN A 394 -19.74 6.56 13.71
C GLN A 394 -21.15 6.03 14.04
N LYS A 395 -21.44 4.77 13.68
CA LYS A 395 -22.75 4.12 13.92
C LYS A 395 -22.85 3.40 15.27
N ARG A 396 -21.71 2.97 15.83
CA ARG A 396 -21.60 2.24 17.10
C ARG A 396 -20.48 2.85 17.94
N PRO A 397 -20.48 2.74 19.27
CA PRO A 397 -19.40 3.30 20.10
C PRO A 397 -18.06 2.62 19.80
N ASP A 398 -16.96 3.39 19.88
CA ASP A 398 -15.60 2.85 19.82
C ASP A 398 -15.31 1.98 21.07
N TRP A 399 -14.41 1.00 20.92
CA TRP A 399 -14.05 0.02 21.96
C TRP A 399 -12.57 0.14 22.33
N PRO A 400 -12.16 1.22 23.02
CA PRO A 400 -10.75 1.49 23.34
C PRO A 400 -10.11 0.40 24.21
N ALA A 401 -10.89 -0.24 25.10
CA ALA A 401 -10.39 -1.33 25.93
C ALA A 401 -9.94 -2.55 25.12
N LEU A 402 -10.64 -2.87 24.02
CA LEU A 402 -10.27 -4.00 23.15
C LEU A 402 -9.01 -3.66 22.33
N LYS A 403 -8.86 -2.41 21.88
CA LYS A 403 -7.64 -1.92 21.23
C LYS A 403 -6.45 -1.99 22.17
N ALA A 404 -6.60 -1.48 23.40
CA ALA A 404 -5.55 -1.55 24.42
C ALA A 404 -5.14 -3.00 24.73
N ALA A 405 -6.11 -3.93 24.84
CA ALA A 405 -5.80 -5.35 24.99
C ALA A 405 -5.07 -5.92 23.77
N GLY A 406 -5.48 -5.53 22.56
CA GLY A 406 -4.79 -5.86 21.31
C GLY A 406 -3.34 -5.38 21.30
N ASP A 407 -3.11 -4.11 21.66
CA ASP A 407 -1.77 -3.53 21.75
C ASP A 407 -0.89 -4.26 22.77
N ILE A 408 -1.43 -4.59 23.95
CA ILE A 408 -0.69 -5.39 24.96
C ILE A 408 -0.25 -6.73 24.37
N VAL A 409 -1.13 -7.42 23.65
CA VAL A 409 -0.79 -8.71 23.01
C VAL A 409 0.25 -8.52 21.91
N VAL A 410 0.06 -7.53 21.03
CA VAL A 410 0.96 -7.27 19.90
C VAL A 410 2.36 -6.89 20.37
N TYR A 411 2.47 -5.90 21.26
CA TYR A 411 3.75 -5.46 21.81
C TYR A 411 4.38 -6.51 22.72
N GLY A 412 3.59 -7.18 23.57
CA GLY A 412 4.06 -8.25 24.44
C GLY A 412 4.63 -9.43 23.65
N SER A 413 3.96 -9.81 22.56
CA SER A 413 4.43 -10.87 21.66
C SER A 413 5.69 -10.49 20.90
N PHE A 414 5.81 -9.24 20.45
CA PHE A 414 7.02 -8.73 19.83
C PHE A 414 8.21 -8.78 20.80
N ILE A 415 8.03 -8.30 22.04
CA ILE A 415 9.07 -8.36 23.08
C ILE A 415 9.46 -9.82 23.38
N ALA A 416 8.48 -10.70 23.55
CA ALA A 416 8.73 -12.12 23.78
C ALA A 416 9.50 -12.76 22.62
N ALA A 417 9.18 -12.43 21.37
CA ALA A 417 9.89 -12.92 20.20
C ALA A 417 11.35 -12.45 20.16
N ILE A 418 11.63 -11.20 20.54
CA ILE A 418 13.02 -10.72 20.68
C ILE A 418 13.74 -11.52 21.76
N VAL A 419 13.13 -11.71 22.94
CA VAL A 419 13.74 -12.46 24.04
C VAL A 419 14.00 -13.92 23.66
N LEU A 420 13.17 -14.55 22.83
CA LEU A 420 13.38 -15.93 22.38
C LEU A 420 14.48 -16.08 21.31
N LEU A 421 14.87 -14.99 20.64
CA LEU A 421 15.94 -15.01 19.63
C LEU A 421 17.34 -14.88 20.23
N PHE A 422 17.45 -14.47 21.51
CA PHE A 422 18.70 -14.28 22.26
C PHE A 422 18.74 -15.22 23.47
#